data_AF-A0A8E0VH53-F1
#
_entry.id   AF-A0A8E0VH53-F1
#
_cell.length_a   1.000
_cell.length_b   1.000
_cell.length_c   1.000
_cell.angle_alpha   90.00
_cell.angle_beta   90.00
_cell.angle_gamma   90.00
#
_symmetry.space_group_name_H-M   'P 1'
#
loop_
_entity.id
_entity.type
_entity.pdbx_description
1 polymer ?
#
loop_
_entity_poly.entity_id
_entity_poly.type
_entity_poly.pdbx_seq_one_letter_code
_entity_poly.pdbx_strand_id
1 'polypeptide(L)'
;MAPLTQEEVNNLKHELGALTDTEDKKMHLGMEAYEARLQGQNAGTFKGTEGHKYYGRTLITDLLRFVNAGANDGDFKKLIDESAQQHQLRNVNKQQFLSGEPVFCEFFKKHLKQHNNGEAMAKLLHCMMPAVAEKLH
;
A
#
# COMPACT_ATOMS: atom_id res chain seq x y z
N MET A 1 8.52 -15.17 -3.73
CA MET A 1 9.80 -14.44 -3.66
C MET A 1 9.47 -12.97 -3.51
N ALA A 2 10.21 -12.26 -2.68
CA ALA A 2 10.09 -10.83 -2.50
C ALA A 2 10.47 -10.13 -3.83
N PRO A 3 9.70 -9.12 -4.27
CA PRO A 3 9.78 -8.65 -5.65
C PRO A 3 10.92 -7.65 -5.90
N LEU A 4 11.52 -7.08 -4.86
CA LEU A 4 12.47 -5.98 -4.98
C LEU A 4 13.91 -6.43 -4.75
N THR A 5 14.86 -5.71 -5.35
CA THR A 5 16.26 -5.75 -4.95
C THR A 5 16.47 -4.90 -3.69
N GLN A 6 17.57 -5.13 -2.97
CA GLN A 6 17.90 -4.31 -1.81
C GLN A 6 18.13 -2.82 -2.19
N GLU A 7 18.60 -2.56 -3.40
CA GLU A 7 18.75 -1.20 -3.93
C GLU A 7 17.40 -0.53 -4.18
N GLU A 8 16.44 -1.23 -4.82
CA GLU A 8 15.06 -0.75 -5.00
C GLU A 8 14.41 -0.44 -3.64
N VAL A 9 14.60 -1.31 -2.63
CA VAL A 9 14.14 -1.07 -1.25
C VAL A 9 14.76 0.21 -0.67
N ASN A 10 16.08 0.37 -0.77
CA ASN A 10 16.76 1.53 -0.19
C ASN A 10 16.31 2.85 -0.84
N ASN A 11 16.15 2.86 -2.16
CA ASN A 11 15.70 4.03 -2.92
C ASN A 11 14.26 4.40 -2.59
N LEU A 12 13.35 3.42 -2.55
CA LEU A 12 11.97 3.62 -2.14
C LEU A 12 11.87 4.16 -0.71
N LYS A 13 12.63 3.58 0.23
CA LYS A 13 12.66 4.04 1.62
C LYS A 13 13.15 5.48 1.75
N HIS A 14 14.16 5.85 0.98
CA HIS A 14 14.67 7.21 0.99
C HIS A 14 13.61 8.22 0.54
N GLU A 15 12.96 7.96 -0.60
CA GLU A 15 11.95 8.86 -1.15
C GLU A 15 10.67 8.89 -0.32
N LEU A 16 10.13 7.71 0.04
CA LEU A 16 8.96 7.59 0.91
C LEU A 16 9.23 8.18 2.29
N GLY A 17 10.47 8.14 2.78
CA GLY A 17 10.86 8.73 4.06
C GLY A 17 10.49 10.20 4.16
N ALA A 18 10.70 11.00 3.10
CA ALA A 18 10.31 12.41 3.09
C ALA A 18 8.79 12.64 3.16
N LEU A 19 8.02 11.64 2.69
CA LEU A 19 6.56 11.61 2.65
C LEU A 19 5.94 10.95 3.90
N THR A 20 6.74 10.34 4.78
CA THR A 20 6.26 9.47 5.86
C THR A 20 7.06 9.56 7.15
N ASP A 21 7.96 10.55 7.29
CA ASP A 21 8.79 10.80 8.48
C ASP A 21 7.98 11.21 9.72
N THR A 22 6.75 11.73 9.54
CA THR A 22 5.82 12.01 10.63
C THR A 22 4.53 11.22 10.48
N GLU A 23 3.83 11.00 11.60
CA GLU A 23 2.52 10.34 11.58
C GLU A 23 1.48 11.14 10.78
N ASP A 24 1.55 12.48 10.84
CA ASP A 24 0.67 13.35 10.05
C ASP A 24 0.89 13.20 8.55
N LYS A 25 2.13 13.09 8.10
CA LYS A 25 2.45 12.87 6.68
C LYS A 25 2.04 11.48 6.21
N LYS A 26 2.26 10.43 7.02
CA LYS A 26 1.73 9.08 6.74
C LYS A 26 0.22 9.09 6.60
N MET A 27 -0.47 9.74 7.53
CA MET A 27 -1.91 9.87 7.52
C MET A 27 -2.36 10.59 6.24
N HIS A 28 -1.76 11.73 5.91
CA HIS A 28 -2.12 12.53 4.74
C HIS A 28 -1.93 11.77 3.43
N LEU A 29 -0.76 11.17 3.22
CA LEU A 29 -0.47 10.36 2.02
C LEU A 29 -1.46 9.19 1.89
N GLY A 30 -1.77 8.53 3.00
CA GLY A 30 -2.72 7.42 3.02
C GLY A 30 -4.15 7.85 2.74
N MET A 31 -4.55 9.03 3.22
CA MET A 31 -5.84 9.62 2.92
C MET A 31 -5.96 9.91 1.42
N GLU A 32 -4.95 10.52 0.80
CA GLU A 32 -4.95 10.77 -0.65
C GLU A 32 -5.05 9.47 -1.46
N ALA A 33 -4.34 8.41 -1.03
CA ALA A 33 -4.43 7.09 -1.67
C ALA A 33 -5.84 6.48 -1.55
N TYR A 34 -6.50 6.61 -0.39
CA TYR A 34 -7.88 6.16 -0.21
C TYR A 34 -8.89 6.98 -1.01
N GLU A 35 -8.72 8.29 -1.06
CA GLU A 35 -9.56 9.17 -1.90
C GLU A 35 -9.46 8.78 -3.38
N ALA A 36 -8.25 8.48 -3.87
CA ALA A 36 -8.05 7.97 -5.22
C ALA A 36 -8.80 6.65 -5.48
N ARG A 37 -8.87 5.75 -4.49
CA ARG A 37 -9.60 4.47 -4.58
C ARG A 37 -11.11 4.64 -4.58
N LEU A 38 -11.65 5.61 -3.85
CA LEU A 38 -13.09 5.78 -3.69
C LEU A 38 -13.77 6.54 -4.85
N GLN A 39 -13.01 6.98 -5.86
CA GLN A 39 -13.44 7.62 -7.12
C GLN A 39 -14.85 8.24 -7.08
N GLY A 40 -15.02 9.31 -6.30
CA GLY A 40 -16.18 10.21 -6.36
C GLY A 40 -17.53 9.67 -5.86
N GLN A 41 -17.82 8.36 -5.88
CA GLN A 41 -19.16 7.87 -5.55
C GLN A 41 -19.48 7.84 -4.05
N ASN A 42 -18.50 7.97 -3.16
CA ASN A 42 -18.71 8.15 -1.71
C ASN A 42 -17.59 8.95 -1.02
N ALA A 43 -16.74 9.63 -1.79
CA ALA A 43 -15.57 10.32 -1.26
C ALA A 43 -15.97 11.45 -0.28
N GLY A 44 -17.08 12.15 -0.53
CA GLY A 44 -17.49 13.31 0.27
C GLY A 44 -17.86 13.00 1.73
N THR A 45 -18.50 11.84 2.00
CA THR A 45 -18.94 11.48 3.36
C THR A 45 -17.87 10.76 4.16
N PHE A 46 -16.95 10.09 3.50
CA PHE A 46 -15.83 9.40 4.14
C PHE A 46 -14.63 10.34 4.38
N LYS A 47 -14.42 11.30 3.47
CA LYS A 47 -13.32 12.27 3.56
C LYS A 47 -13.36 13.04 4.88
N GLY A 48 -12.18 13.23 5.48
CA GLY A 48 -12.01 13.91 6.76
C GLY A 48 -12.50 13.16 8.01
N THR A 49 -13.18 12.01 7.89
CA THR A 49 -13.63 11.23 9.06
C THR A 49 -12.46 10.61 9.82
N GLU A 50 -12.65 10.27 11.10
CA GLU A 50 -11.67 9.51 11.88
C GLU A 50 -11.38 8.13 11.27
N GLY A 51 -12.39 7.52 10.63
CA GLY A 51 -12.21 6.30 9.85
C GLY A 51 -11.22 6.51 8.70
N HIS A 52 -11.37 7.59 7.93
CA HIS A 52 -10.46 7.90 6.83
C HIS A 52 -9.02 8.14 7.29
N LYS A 53 -8.83 8.88 8.39
CA LYS A 53 -7.51 9.09 8.99
C LYS A 53 -6.88 7.78 9.45
N TYR A 54 -7.65 6.97 10.18
CA TYR A 54 -7.21 5.68 10.68
C TYR A 54 -6.81 4.76 9.53
N TYR A 55 -7.69 4.56 8.55
CA TYR A 55 -7.42 3.65 7.43
C TYR A 55 -6.28 4.15 6.55
N GLY A 56 -6.21 5.46 6.26
CA GLY A 56 -5.09 6.06 5.55
C GLY A 56 -3.75 5.78 6.22
N ARG A 57 -3.65 6.05 7.52
CA ARG A 57 -2.43 5.76 8.31
C ARG A 57 -2.08 4.27 8.28
N THR A 58 -3.05 3.37 8.47
CA THR A 58 -2.79 1.93 8.47
C THR A 58 -2.29 1.43 7.11
N LEU A 59 -2.87 1.93 6.00
CA LEU A 59 -2.43 1.57 4.65
C LEU A 59 -0.96 1.91 4.42
N ILE A 60 -0.54 3.14 4.72
CA ILE A 60 0.85 3.54 4.54
C ILE A 60 1.78 2.78 5.48
N THR A 61 1.34 2.53 6.71
CA THR A 61 2.12 1.75 7.68
C THR A 61 2.40 0.35 7.17
N ASP A 62 1.38 -0.36 6.66
CA ASP A 62 1.58 -1.70 6.11
C ASP A 62 2.39 -1.69 4.81
N LEU A 63 2.16 -0.73 3.91
CA LEU A 63 2.97 -0.60 2.70
C LEU A 63 4.45 -0.37 3.00
N LEU A 64 4.78 0.45 4.01
CA LEU A 64 6.18 0.63 4.44
C LEU A 64 6.78 -0.66 5.00
N ARG A 65 6.00 -1.51 5.68
CA ARG A 65 6.47 -2.84 6.13
C ARG A 65 6.78 -3.73 4.93
N PHE A 66 5.91 -3.74 3.92
CA PHE A 66 6.15 -4.49 2.67
C PHE A 66 7.34 -3.96 1.88
N VAL A 67 7.54 -2.64 1.79
CA VAL A 67 8.74 -2.04 1.17
C VAL A 67 9.99 -2.50 1.92
N ASN A 68 10.00 -2.44 3.26
CA ASN A 68 11.14 -2.88 4.06
C ASN A 68 11.47 -4.36 3.87
N ALA A 69 10.45 -5.21 3.71
CA ALA A 69 10.59 -6.63 3.45
C ALA A 69 10.76 -6.97 1.95
N GLY A 70 10.74 -5.98 1.06
CA GLY A 70 10.62 -6.19 -0.39
C GLY A 70 11.76 -6.97 -1.02
N ALA A 71 12.90 -7.10 -0.34
CA ALA A 71 14.07 -7.89 -0.74
C ALA A 71 14.32 -9.13 0.14
N ASN A 72 13.41 -9.46 1.07
CA ASN A 72 13.52 -10.59 1.99
C ASN A 72 12.31 -11.52 1.87
N ASP A 73 12.53 -12.71 1.29
CA ASP A 73 11.47 -13.70 1.05
C ASP A 73 10.70 -14.13 2.29
N GLY A 74 11.40 -14.33 3.42
CA GLY A 74 10.80 -14.80 4.66
C GLY A 74 9.88 -13.76 5.27
N ASP A 75 10.38 -12.53 5.39
CA ASP A 75 9.61 -11.41 5.96
C ASP A 75 8.45 -11.02 5.03
N PHE A 76 8.68 -11.01 3.71
CA PHE A 76 7.65 -10.68 2.74
C PHE A 76 6.49 -11.68 2.78
N LYS A 77 6.80 -12.98 2.85
CA LYS A 77 5.77 -14.03 2.97
C LYS A 77 4.98 -13.90 4.27
N LYS A 78 5.66 -13.64 5.40
CA LYS A 78 4.99 -13.45 6.69
C LYS A 78 4.01 -12.26 6.64
N LEU A 79 4.41 -11.15 6.01
CA LEU A 79 3.53 -9.99 5.84
C LEU A 79 2.33 -10.28 4.94
N ILE A 80 2.49 -11.11 3.88
CA ILE A 80 1.35 -11.56 3.07
C ILE A 80 0.32 -12.29 3.95
N ASP A 81 0.78 -13.23 4.78
CA ASP A 81 -0.10 -14.00 5.66
C ASP A 81 -0.81 -13.11 6.69
N GLU A 82 -0.07 -12.19 7.32
CA GLU A 82 -0.64 -11.22 8.27
C GLU A 82 -1.67 -10.29 7.60
N SER A 83 -1.34 -9.76 6.42
CA SER A 83 -2.24 -8.88 5.67
C SER A 83 -3.52 -9.63 5.26
N ALA A 84 -3.41 -10.88 4.80
CA ALA A 84 -4.58 -11.69 4.47
C ALA A 84 -5.51 -11.87 5.67
N GLN A 85 -4.97 -12.24 6.84
CA GLN A 85 -5.75 -12.39 8.07
C GLN A 85 -6.50 -11.09 8.43
N GLN A 86 -5.83 -9.94 8.34
CA GLN A 86 -6.45 -8.66 8.65
C GLN A 86 -7.60 -8.29 7.69
N HIS A 87 -7.51 -8.68 6.42
CA HIS A 87 -8.56 -8.42 5.43
C HIS A 87 -9.73 -9.41 5.54
N GLN A 88 -9.45 -10.67 5.90
CA GLN A 88 -10.47 -11.66 6.26
C GLN A 88 -11.34 -11.19 7.44
N LEU A 89 -10.72 -10.65 8.50
CA LEU A 89 -11.45 -10.10 9.66
C LEU A 89 -12.40 -8.94 9.30
N ARG A 90 -12.18 -8.29 8.15
CA ARG A 90 -12.98 -7.16 7.65
C ARG A 90 -13.96 -7.57 6.55
N ASN A 91 -14.11 -8.87 6.27
CA ASN A 91 -14.95 -9.42 5.21
C ASN A 91 -14.68 -8.81 3.82
N VAL A 92 -13.42 -8.42 3.55
CA VAL A 92 -13.02 -7.94 2.22
C VAL A 92 -12.82 -9.15 1.32
N ASN A 93 -13.57 -9.23 0.22
CA ASN A 93 -13.40 -10.33 -0.74
C ASN A 93 -12.26 -10.07 -1.73
N LYS A 94 -11.85 -11.12 -2.45
CA LYS A 94 -10.77 -11.08 -3.45
C LYS A 94 -10.91 -9.94 -4.46
N GLN A 95 -12.11 -9.75 -5.02
CA GLN A 95 -12.35 -8.74 -6.06
C GLN A 95 -12.26 -7.31 -5.50
N GLN A 96 -12.82 -7.07 -4.31
CA GLN A 96 -12.76 -5.79 -3.63
C GLN A 96 -11.34 -5.41 -3.22
N PHE A 97 -10.52 -6.38 -2.84
CA PHE A 97 -9.12 -6.16 -2.52
C PHE A 97 -8.32 -5.81 -3.79
N LEU A 98 -8.44 -6.64 -4.83
CA LEU A 98 -7.71 -6.46 -6.09
C LEU A 98 -8.11 -5.21 -6.85
N SER A 99 -9.33 -4.70 -6.69
CA SER A 99 -9.73 -3.43 -7.33
C SER A 99 -8.88 -2.22 -6.88
N GLY A 100 -8.20 -2.30 -5.73
CA GLY A 100 -7.29 -1.26 -5.27
C GLY A 100 -5.93 -1.25 -5.99
N GLU A 101 -5.52 -2.37 -6.57
CA GLU A 101 -4.20 -2.55 -7.17
C GLU A 101 -3.88 -1.52 -8.27
N PRO A 102 -4.68 -1.39 -9.35
CA PRO A 102 -4.37 -0.44 -10.41
C PRO A 102 -4.40 1.01 -9.90
N VAL A 103 -5.30 1.31 -8.95
CA VAL A 103 -5.40 2.65 -8.34
C VAL A 103 -4.13 2.99 -7.56
N PHE A 104 -3.66 2.10 -6.69
CA PHE A 104 -2.47 2.36 -5.88
C PHE A 104 -1.21 2.42 -6.74
N CYS A 105 -1.11 1.59 -7.78
CA CYS A 105 -0.04 1.68 -8.77
C CYS A 105 0.00 3.05 -9.44
N GLU A 106 -1.12 3.54 -9.97
CA GLU A 106 -1.18 4.88 -10.57
C GLU A 106 -0.91 6.00 -9.55
N PHE A 107 -1.44 5.85 -8.33
CA PHE A 107 -1.22 6.81 -7.26
C PHE A 107 0.28 6.98 -6.98
N PHE A 108 0.99 5.90 -6.67
CA PHE A 108 2.41 6.00 -6.33
C PHE A 108 3.30 6.36 -7.53
N LYS A 109 2.94 5.96 -8.75
CA LYS A 109 3.65 6.43 -9.97
C LYS A 109 3.57 7.95 -10.14
N LYS A 110 2.49 8.59 -9.67
CA LYS A 110 2.33 10.06 -9.71
C LYS A 110 2.99 10.77 -8.53
N HIS A 111 3.05 10.14 -7.36
CA HIS A 111 3.53 10.76 -6.12
C HIS A 111 5.04 10.56 -5.88
N LEU A 112 5.62 9.50 -6.43
CA LEU A 112 7.07 9.29 -6.43
C LEU A 112 7.69 10.08 -7.59
N LYS A 113 8.64 10.94 -7.27
CA LYS A 113 9.34 11.82 -8.22
C LYS A 113 10.30 11.03 -9.10
N GLN A 114 10.90 9.97 -8.56
CA GLN A 114 11.80 9.11 -9.32
C GLN A 114 10.99 8.05 -10.06
N HIS A 115 11.05 8.06 -11.39
CA HIS A 115 10.35 7.09 -12.24
C HIS A 115 10.67 5.64 -11.84
N ASN A 116 11.94 5.33 -11.54
CA ASN A 116 12.36 3.99 -11.13
C ASN A 116 11.72 3.56 -9.79
N ASN A 117 11.48 4.50 -8.87
CA ASN A 117 10.79 4.20 -7.62
C ASN A 117 9.29 3.99 -7.86
N GLY A 118 8.68 4.75 -8.78
CA GLY A 118 7.32 4.50 -9.25
C GLY A 118 7.15 3.07 -9.79
N GLU A 119 8.08 2.62 -10.63
CA GLU A 119 8.08 1.24 -11.16
C GLU A 119 8.37 0.19 -10.09
N ALA A 120 9.31 0.43 -9.18
CA ALA A 120 9.59 -0.47 -8.07
C ALA A 120 8.36 -0.62 -7.13
N MET A 121 7.65 0.47 -6.85
CA MET A 121 6.42 0.43 -6.06
C MET A 121 5.32 -0.36 -6.78
N ALA A 122 5.14 -0.15 -8.09
CA ALA A 122 4.18 -0.93 -8.88
C ALA A 122 4.54 -2.42 -8.90
N LYS A 123 5.82 -2.76 -9.05
CA LYS A 123 6.34 -4.14 -8.98
C LYS A 123 6.03 -4.79 -7.63
N LEU A 124 6.19 -4.04 -6.53
CA LEU A 124 5.81 -4.50 -5.18
C LEU A 124 4.31 -4.79 -5.10
N LEU A 125 3.47 -3.86 -5.53
CA LEU A 125 2.01 -3.97 -5.47
C LEU A 125 1.48 -5.12 -6.36
N HIS A 126 1.98 -5.25 -7.59
CA HIS A 126 1.65 -6.33 -8.52
C HIS A 126 1.99 -7.72 -7.96
N CYS A 127 3.00 -7.83 -7.09
CA CYS A 127 3.35 -9.10 -6.45
C CYS A 127 2.56 -9.33 -5.16
N MET A 128 2.53 -8.32 -4.28
CA MET A 128 1.92 -8.42 -2.96
C MET A 128 0.41 -8.61 -3.04
N MET A 129 -0.29 -7.80 -3.84
CA MET A 129 -1.75 -7.77 -3.78
C MET A 129 -2.39 -9.08 -4.25
N PRO A 130 -1.99 -9.68 -5.38
CA PRO A 130 -2.47 -11.02 -5.77
C PRO A 130 -2.17 -12.08 -4.71
N ALA A 131 -0.97 -12.09 -4.13
CA ALA A 131 -0.58 -13.08 -3.14
C ALA A 131 -1.40 -12.99 -1.84
N VAL A 132 -1.78 -11.77 -1.41
CA VAL A 132 -2.74 -11.57 -0.32
C VAL A 132 -4.13 -12.03 -0.74
N ALA A 133 -4.57 -11.63 -1.93
CA ALA A 133 -5.92 -11.90 -2.42
C ALA A 133 -6.22 -13.39 -2.61
N GLU A 134 -5.21 -14.21 -2.95
CA GLU A 134 -5.31 -15.67 -3.03
C GLU A 134 -5.64 -16.34 -1.69
N LYS A 135 -5.40 -15.66 -0.57
CA LYS A 135 -5.69 -16.15 0.77
C LYS A 135 -7.01 -15.61 1.32
N LEU A 136 -7.71 -14.74 0.60
CA LEU A 136 -9.02 -14.22 1.00
C LEU A 136 -10.14 -15.20 0.62
N HIS A 137 -11.31 -15.02 1.25
CA HIS A 137 -12.53 -15.78 0.96
C HIS A 137 -13.10 -15.43 -0.43
#